data_AF-A0A7X7E4S0-F1
#
_entry.id   AF-A0A7X7E4S0-F1
#
_cell.length_a   1.000
_cell.length_b   1.000
_cell.length_c   1.000
_cell.angle_alpha   90.00
_cell.angle_beta   90.00
_cell.angle_gamma   90.00
#
_symmetry.space_group_name_H-M   'P 1'
#
loop_
_entity.id
_entity.type
_entity.pdbx_description
1 polymer ?
#
loop_
_entity_poly.entity_id
_entity_poly.type
_entity_poly.pdbx_seq_one_letter_code
_entity_poly.pdbx_strand_id
1 'polypeptide(L)'
;MTKFLPFFVVIFLFTLSYGDTSNPEIPGNGPAIVNGIKVPVSLFVTSCLNSESSSAAKDNHKVRIVLENPHIQVHLTALDDYILEETKNGSQKTLYREQPQTAYFISKFESDNLVTICKYLLPVLENFEKSIRNKKWDQCRKFDVFLYRYIRGLYFAINVSRNHDDSRFQNAYIPDSLFDEAFDEERMYARNQMWQRNRDYTEKLLIVTNELINQIKVWQQISSKLNKDTNIENVAFSSALNIFIKIYYDNKAL
;
A
#
# COMPACT_ATOMS: atom_id res chain seq x y z
N MET A 1 45.91 9.53 -9.68
CA MET A 1 45.24 9.76 -8.39
C MET A 1 43.74 9.90 -8.62
N THR A 2 43.04 8.78 -8.70
CA THR A 2 41.58 8.70 -8.83
C THR A 2 40.98 8.65 -7.43
N LYS A 3 40.27 9.71 -7.04
CA LYS A 3 39.54 9.76 -5.78
C LYS A 3 38.26 8.93 -5.92
N PHE A 4 38.22 7.79 -5.25
CA PHE A 4 37.00 7.02 -5.01
C PHE A 4 36.03 7.88 -4.15
N LEU A 5 34.83 8.12 -4.65
CA LEU A 5 33.72 8.63 -3.82
C LEU A 5 33.22 7.48 -2.93
N PRO A 6 32.94 7.73 -1.63
CA PRO A 6 32.33 6.72 -0.78
C PRO A 6 30.85 6.57 -1.17
N PHE A 7 30.49 5.36 -1.60
CA PHE A 7 29.10 4.91 -1.66
C PHE A 7 28.55 4.87 -0.23
N PHE A 8 27.68 5.80 0.12
CA PHE A 8 26.83 5.66 1.30
C PHE A 8 25.75 4.62 0.97
N VAL A 9 26.00 3.38 1.37
CA VAL A 9 24.97 2.34 1.45
C VAL A 9 24.10 2.69 2.66
N VAL A 10 22.92 3.27 2.42
CA VAL A 10 21.87 3.33 3.46
C VAL A 10 21.20 1.96 3.47
N ILE A 11 21.69 1.08 4.34
CA ILE A 11 21.05 -0.22 4.60
C ILE A 11 19.73 0.06 5.33
N PHE A 12 18.61 -0.08 4.62
CA PHE A 12 17.31 -0.22 5.26
C PHE A 12 17.13 -1.69 5.65
N LEU A 13 17.36 -2.01 6.92
CA LEU A 13 16.97 -3.29 7.51
C LEU A 13 15.44 -3.34 7.58
N PHE A 14 14.82 -3.90 6.55
CA PHE A 14 13.45 -4.43 6.64
C PHE A 14 13.57 -5.95 6.61
N THR A 15 13.68 -6.56 7.80
CA THR A 15 13.60 -8.00 7.95
C THR A 15 12.16 -8.46 7.72
N LEU A 16 12.00 -9.42 6.81
CA LEU A 16 10.82 -10.28 6.75
C LEU A 16 10.77 -11.07 8.07
N SER A 17 9.78 -10.81 8.91
CA SER A 17 9.38 -11.79 9.91
C SER A 17 8.20 -12.57 9.34
N TYR A 18 8.50 -13.69 8.69
CA TYR A 18 7.61 -14.85 8.75
C TYR A 18 7.89 -15.49 10.11
N GLY A 19 7.27 -14.92 11.14
CA GLY A 19 7.41 -15.36 12.51
C GLY A 19 6.29 -16.32 12.85
N ASP A 20 6.70 -17.54 13.18
CA ASP A 20 5.95 -18.47 14.02
C ASP A 20 5.17 -17.72 15.12
N THR A 21 3.93 -18.14 15.34
CA THR A 21 2.89 -17.40 16.09
C THR A 21 3.20 -17.14 17.57
N SER A 22 4.39 -17.53 18.06
CA SER A 22 4.74 -17.48 19.47
C SER A 22 5.57 -16.26 19.91
N ASN A 23 6.17 -15.45 19.02
CA ASN A 23 6.74 -14.15 19.42
C ASN A 23 7.21 -13.30 18.22
N PRO A 24 6.51 -12.22 17.82
CA PRO A 24 7.02 -11.31 16.80
C PRO A 24 7.89 -10.24 17.45
N GLU A 25 9.21 -10.40 17.41
CA GLU A 25 10.09 -9.22 17.55
C GLU A 25 9.75 -8.25 16.42
N ILE A 26 9.27 -7.07 16.82
CA ILE A 26 8.65 -6.10 15.92
C ILE A 26 9.75 -5.38 15.12
N PRO A 27 9.85 -5.56 13.79
CA PRO A 27 10.79 -4.77 12.99
C PRO A 27 10.38 -3.30 13.07
N GLY A 28 11.37 -2.42 13.25
CA GLY A 28 11.20 -1.04 13.71
C GLY A 28 9.95 -0.32 13.20
N ASN A 29 8.99 -0.07 14.10
CA ASN A 29 7.74 0.66 13.87
C ASN A 29 7.93 2.18 13.60
N GLY A 30 9.06 2.56 13.01
CA GLY A 30 9.36 3.95 12.72
C GLY A 30 8.62 4.45 11.47
N PRO A 31 8.28 5.74 11.40
CA PRO A 31 7.77 6.36 10.18
C PRO A 31 8.82 6.21 9.06
N ALA A 32 8.39 5.76 7.88
CA ALA A 32 9.26 5.71 6.72
C ALA A 32 9.64 7.13 6.28
N ILE A 33 10.89 7.35 5.86
CA ILE A 33 11.34 8.62 5.30
C ILE A 33 11.69 8.40 3.83
N VAL A 34 10.89 8.97 2.93
CA VAL A 34 11.05 8.82 1.49
C VAL A 34 11.47 10.16 0.92
N ASN A 35 12.76 10.30 0.62
CA ASN A 35 13.33 11.53 0.06
C ASN A 35 12.98 12.79 0.88
N GLY A 36 13.07 12.69 2.22
CA GLY A 36 12.72 13.77 3.14
C GLY A 36 11.24 13.87 3.49
N ILE A 37 10.36 13.11 2.83
CA ILE A 37 8.94 13.02 3.17
C ILE A 37 8.76 11.98 4.27
N LYS A 38 8.23 12.40 5.42
CA LYS A 38 7.85 11.50 6.50
C LYS A 38 6.51 10.84 6.14
N VAL A 39 6.51 9.52 6.01
CA VAL A 39 5.34 8.66 5.83
C VAL A 39 5.15 7.84 7.10
N PRO A 40 4.30 8.28 8.02
CA PRO A 40 4.08 7.66 9.31
C PRO A 40 3.04 6.54 9.26
N VAL A 41 2.81 5.96 8.09
CA VAL A 41 1.88 4.85 7.89
C VAL A 41 2.62 3.69 7.25
N SER A 42 2.52 2.52 7.88
CA SER A 42 3.05 1.26 7.35
C SER A 42 1.91 0.29 7.12
N LEU A 43 1.94 -0.36 5.96
CA LEU A 43 0.94 -1.35 5.54
C LEU A 43 1.58 -2.73 5.53
N PHE A 44 0.99 -3.66 6.26
CA PHE A 44 1.43 -5.05 6.35
C PHE A 44 0.28 -5.93 5.90
N VAL A 45 0.51 -6.69 4.83
CA VAL A 45 -0.44 -7.71 4.36
C VAL A 45 -0.05 -9.01 5.04
N THR A 46 -1.00 -9.62 5.75
CA THR A 46 -0.85 -10.94 6.36
C THR A 46 -1.91 -11.85 5.76
N SER A 47 -1.49 -12.89 5.04
CA SER A 47 -2.35 -14.02 4.68
C SER A 47 -2.31 -15.03 5.83
N CYS A 48 -3.46 -15.30 6.44
CA CYS A 48 -3.56 -16.42 7.36
C CYS A 48 -3.89 -17.68 6.54
N LEU A 49 -2.87 -18.45 6.16
CA LEU A 49 -3.05 -19.84 5.74
C LEU A 49 -3.38 -20.63 7.01
N ASN A 50 -4.66 -20.87 7.28
CA ASN A 50 -5.05 -21.79 8.35
C ASN A 50 -4.68 -23.21 7.89
N SER A 51 -3.65 -23.79 8.49
CA SER A 51 -3.14 -25.12 8.16
C SER A 51 -3.99 -26.28 8.68
N GLU A 52 -5.18 -26.03 9.25
CA GLU A 52 -6.01 -27.09 9.81
C GLU A 52 -7.49 -26.91 9.46
N SER A 53 -8.02 -27.95 8.78
CA SER A 53 -9.42 -28.32 8.56
C SER A 53 -10.20 -27.78 7.34
N SER A 54 -10.53 -28.74 6.46
CA SER A 54 -11.71 -28.89 5.61
C SER A 54 -12.18 -27.72 4.72
N SER A 55 -11.91 -27.85 3.41
CA SER A 55 -12.76 -27.53 2.25
C SER A 55 -13.55 -26.19 2.17
N ALA A 56 -13.31 -25.22 3.04
CA ALA A 56 -13.95 -23.90 3.01
C ALA A 56 -13.07 -22.78 3.61
N ALA A 57 -11.76 -23.00 3.73
CA ALA A 57 -10.83 -21.94 4.09
C ALA A 57 -10.68 -20.98 2.91
N LYS A 58 -11.61 -20.03 2.79
CA LYS A 58 -11.35 -18.79 2.05
C LYS A 58 -10.11 -18.16 2.69
N ASP A 59 -9.13 -17.81 1.88
CA ASP A 59 -7.95 -17.07 2.31
C ASP A 59 -8.39 -15.84 3.10
N ASN A 60 -8.22 -15.88 4.42
CA ASN A 60 -8.55 -14.76 5.30
C ASN A 60 -7.40 -13.76 5.19
N HIS A 61 -7.42 -12.98 4.11
CA HIS A 61 -6.52 -11.85 3.95
C HIS A 61 -6.83 -10.81 5.01
N LYS A 62 -5.78 -10.40 5.72
CA LYS A 62 -5.84 -9.38 6.75
C LYS A 62 -4.80 -8.32 6.44
N VAL A 63 -5.19 -7.05 6.56
CA VAL A 63 -4.25 -5.94 6.40
C VAL A 63 -4.09 -5.22 7.72
N ARG A 64 -2.86 -5.24 8.25
CA ARG A 64 -2.47 -4.46 9.42
C ARG A 64 -1.91 -3.11 8.96
N ILE A 65 -2.50 -2.05 9.46
CA ILE A 65 -2.09 -0.67 9.26
C ILE A 65 -1.50 -0.18 10.58
N VAL A 66 -0.25 0.27 10.56
CA VAL A 66 0.39 0.93 11.69
C VAL A 66 0.42 2.42 11.38
N LEU A 67 -0.23 3.23 12.21
CA LEU A 67 -0.34 4.68 12.06
C LEU A 67 0.81 5.38 12.80
N GLU A 68 0.76 6.72 12.88
CA GLU A 68 1.84 7.53 13.46
C GLU A 68 2.22 7.14 14.89
N ASN A 69 1.23 6.65 15.66
CA ASN A 69 1.43 6.06 16.96
C ASN A 69 1.63 4.54 16.80
N PRO A 70 2.84 4.00 17.04
CA PRO A 70 3.11 2.57 16.88
C PRO A 70 2.32 1.70 17.85
N HIS A 71 1.80 2.28 18.93
CA HIS A 71 0.94 1.61 19.91
C HIS A 71 -0.49 1.43 19.41
N ILE A 72 -0.88 2.04 18.29
CA ILE A 72 -2.22 1.89 17.71
C ILE A 72 -2.08 1.19 16.35
N GLN A 73 -2.69 0.02 16.25
CA GLN A 73 -2.73 -0.76 15.02
C GLN A 73 -4.18 -0.93 14.58
N VAL A 74 -4.44 -0.67 13.31
CA VAL A 74 -5.73 -0.96 12.68
C VAL A 74 -5.58 -2.25 11.89
N HIS A 75 -6.55 -3.15 12.03
CA HIS A 75 -6.58 -4.42 11.33
C HIS A 75 -7.87 -4.48 10.53
N LEU A 76 -7.72 -4.52 9.21
CA LEU A 76 -8.81 -4.71 8.26
C LEU A 76 -8.92 -6.19 7.92
N THR A 77 -10.14 -6.71 7.93
CA THR A 77 -10.49 -8.10 7.63
C THR A 77 -11.78 -8.14 6.81
N ALA A 78 -12.23 -9.32 6.42
CA ALA A 78 -13.46 -9.46 5.65
C ALA A 78 -14.75 -9.08 6.42
N LEU A 79 -14.77 -9.19 7.76
CA LEU A 79 -16.02 -9.05 8.54
C LEU A 79 -15.83 -8.42 9.93
N ASP A 80 -14.64 -8.57 10.52
CA ASP A 80 -14.35 -8.28 11.92
C ASP A 80 -13.12 -7.36 12.01
N ASP A 81 -13.29 -6.12 11.57
CA ASP A 81 -12.28 -5.08 11.69
C ASP A 81 -12.00 -4.72 13.13
N TYR A 82 -10.77 -4.32 13.46
CA TYR A 82 -10.47 -3.90 14.82
C TYR A 82 -9.29 -2.94 14.94
N ILE A 83 -9.33 -2.17 16.04
CA ILE A 83 -8.17 -1.44 16.55
C ILE A 83 -7.55 -2.26 17.68
N LEU A 84 -6.23 -2.36 17.68
CA LEU A 84 -5.43 -2.86 18.79
C LEU A 84 -4.59 -1.70 19.34
N GLU A 85 -4.80 -1.38 20.61
CA GLU A 85 -4.06 -0.33 21.32
C GLU A 85 -3.22 -0.93 22.44
N GLU A 86 -1.93 -0.63 22.47
CA GLU A 86 -1.04 -0.99 23.57
C GLU A 86 -1.15 0.03 24.69
N THR A 87 -1.61 -0.41 25.86
CA THR A 87 -1.74 0.40 27.05
C THR A 87 -0.73 -0.05 28.11
N LYS A 88 -0.59 0.73 29.20
CA LYS A 88 0.23 0.34 30.36
C LYS A 88 -0.23 -0.98 31.00
N ASN A 89 -1.49 -1.37 30.78
CA ASN A 89 -2.11 -2.57 31.38
C ASN A 89 -2.18 -3.75 30.38
N GLY A 90 -1.47 -3.67 29.26
CA GLY A 90 -1.53 -4.66 28.17
C GLY A 90 -2.29 -4.14 26.95
N SER A 91 -2.72 -5.04 26.07
CA SER A 91 -3.35 -4.69 24.80
C SER A 91 -4.87 -4.61 24.91
N GLN A 92 -5.47 -3.53 24.41
CA GLN A 92 -6.91 -3.34 24.31
C GLN A 92 -7.36 -3.51 22.85
N LYS A 93 -8.34 -4.40 22.61
CA LYS A 93 -8.92 -4.63 21.28
C LYS A 93 -10.32 -4.02 21.21
N THR A 94 -10.53 -3.12 20.24
CA THR A 94 -11.84 -2.54 19.92
C THR A 94 -12.32 -3.11 18.58
N LEU A 95 -13.44 -3.85 18.59
CA LEU A 95 -13.98 -4.54 17.43
C LEU A 95 -15.05 -3.68 16.71
N TYR A 96 -14.96 -3.64 15.39
CA TYR A 96 -15.91 -3.03 14.47
C TYR A 96 -16.48 -4.14 13.60
N ARG A 97 -17.52 -4.81 14.11
CA ARG A 97 -18.17 -5.93 13.41
C ARG A 97 -19.19 -5.42 12.42
N GLU A 98 -19.07 -5.88 11.19
CA GLU A 98 -20.02 -5.55 10.13
C GLU A 98 -21.15 -6.58 10.06
N GLN A 99 -22.34 -6.13 9.69
CA GLN A 99 -23.44 -7.05 9.40
C GLN A 99 -23.14 -7.74 8.05
N PRO A 100 -23.30 -9.06 7.91
CA PRO A 100 -23.01 -9.77 6.65
C PRO A 100 -23.73 -9.21 5.42
N GLN A 101 -24.89 -8.58 5.64
CA GLN A 101 -25.72 -7.97 4.60
C GLN A 101 -25.13 -6.66 4.05
N THR A 102 -24.31 -5.96 4.85
CA THR A 102 -23.67 -4.70 4.49
C THR A 102 -22.16 -4.85 4.26
N ALA A 103 -21.58 -6.01 4.56
CA ALA A 103 -20.14 -6.26 4.48
C ALA A 103 -19.56 -6.19 3.05
N TYR A 104 -20.39 -6.07 2.01
CA TYR A 104 -19.96 -5.84 0.62
C TYR A 104 -19.72 -4.36 0.29
N PHE A 105 -19.92 -3.48 1.26
CA PHE A 105 -19.75 -2.05 1.14
C PHE A 105 -18.64 -1.58 2.06
N ILE A 106 -17.81 -0.64 1.59
CA ILE A 106 -16.76 -0.05 2.41
C ILE A 106 -17.43 0.72 3.56
N SER A 107 -17.19 0.28 4.79
CA SER A 107 -17.73 0.96 5.95
C SER A 107 -17.04 2.30 6.21
N LYS A 108 -17.65 3.10 7.09
CA LYS A 108 -17.05 4.37 7.50
C LYS A 108 -15.66 4.16 8.11
N PHE A 109 -15.51 3.12 8.93
CA PHE A 109 -14.24 2.79 9.58
C PHE A 109 -13.14 2.52 8.55
N GLU A 110 -13.42 1.67 7.57
CA GLU A 110 -12.51 1.33 6.49
C GLU A 110 -12.18 2.54 5.63
N SER A 111 -13.20 3.30 5.23
CA SER A 111 -13.03 4.51 4.43
C SER A 111 -12.15 5.54 5.14
N ASP A 112 -12.37 5.81 6.43
CA ASP A 112 -11.59 6.77 7.20
C ASP A 112 -10.10 6.35 7.26
N ASN A 113 -9.84 5.05 7.38
CA ASN A 113 -8.48 4.48 7.35
C ASN A 113 -7.85 4.54 5.95
N LEU A 114 -8.59 4.18 4.89
CA LEU A 114 -8.10 4.27 3.51
C LEU A 114 -7.80 5.71 3.07
N VAL A 115 -8.64 6.67 3.48
CA VAL A 115 -8.40 8.10 3.28
C VAL A 115 -7.12 8.55 3.99
N THR A 116 -6.90 8.07 5.21
CA THR A 116 -5.67 8.32 5.97
C THR A 116 -4.44 7.75 5.25
N ILE A 117 -4.52 6.53 4.73
CA ILE A 117 -3.44 5.93 3.93
C ILE A 117 -3.16 6.79 2.68
N CYS A 118 -4.20 7.22 1.98
CA CYS A 118 -4.06 8.04 0.77
C CYS A 118 -3.50 9.44 1.06
N LYS A 119 -3.79 10.01 2.24
CA LYS A 119 -3.22 11.29 2.70
C LYS A 119 -1.70 11.28 2.68
N TYR A 120 -1.08 10.18 3.11
CA TYR A 120 0.38 10.08 3.15
C TYR A 120 0.99 9.64 1.81
N LEU A 121 0.23 8.93 0.97
CA LEU A 121 0.66 8.59 -0.39
C LEU A 121 0.72 9.82 -1.30
N LEU A 122 -0.22 10.75 -1.14
CA LEU A 122 -0.37 11.92 -2.01
C LEU A 122 0.92 12.73 -2.21
N PRO A 123 1.62 13.22 -1.17
CA PRO A 123 2.87 13.97 -1.36
C PRO A 123 3.98 13.14 -2.00
N VAL A 124 3.98 11.82 -1.79
CA VAL A 124 4.95 10.92 -2.43
C VAL A 124 4.70 10.84 -3.93
N LEU A 125 3.43 10.65 -4.35
CA LEU A 125 3.06 10.64 -5.77
C LEU A 125 3.34 11.98 -6.45
N GLU A 126 3.04 13.12 -5.80
CA GLU A 126 3.34 14.45 -6.34
C GLU A 126 4.84 14.67 -6.56
N ASN A 127 5.69 14.22 -5.63
CA ASN A 127 7.13 14.32 -5.79
C ASN A 127 7.69 13.31 -6.80
N PHE A 128 7.09 12.12 -6.89
CA PHE A 128 7.42 11.12 -7.90
C PHE A 128 7.10 11.64 -9.30
N GLU A 129 5.89 12.16 -9.52
CA GLU A 129 5.47 12.81 -10.78
C GLU A 129 6.45 13.92 -11.19
N LYS A 130 6.75 14.82 -10.25
CA LYS A 130 7.70 15.91 -10.48
C LYS A 130 9.10 15.38 -10.83
N SER A 131 9.51 14.26 -10.24
CA SER A 131 10.80 13.64 -10.52
C SER A 131 10.84 13.02 -11.91
N ILE A 132 9.78 12.33 -12.33
CA ILE A 132 9.66 11.79 -13.70
C ILE A 132 9.68 12.93 -14.72
N ARG A 133 8.85 13.96 -14.53
CA ARG A 133 8.75 15.12 -15.43
C ARG A 133 10.08 15.83 -15.62
N ASN A 134 10.86 15.96 -14.55
CA ASN A 134 12.18 16.59 -14.56
C ASN A 134 13.33 15.62 -14.86
N LYS A 135 13.04 14.36 -15.23
CA LYS A 135 14.03 13.31 -15.52
C LYS A 135 15.04 13.10 -14.37
N LYS A 136 14.61 13.28 -13.12
CA LYS A 136 15.41 13.05 -11.92
C LYS A 136 15.38 11.57 -11.52
N TRP A 137 15.98 10.72 -12.34
CA TRP A 137 15.85 9.26 -12.22
C TRP A 137 16.37 8.68 -10.90
N ASP A 138 17.40 9.27 -10.31
CA ASP A 138 17.88 8.86 -8.98
C ASP A 138 16.82 9.08 -7.89
N GLN A 139 15.99 10.11 -8.05
CA GLN A 139 14.87 10.37 -7.15
C GLN A 139 13.72 9.41 -7.42
N CYS A 140 13.41 9.14 -8.69
CA CYS A 140 12.43 8.12 -9.08
C CYS A 140 12.76 6.76 -8.46
N ARG A 141 14.04 6.35 -8.48
CA ARG A 141 14.50 5.10 -7.86
C ARG A 141 14.24 5.06 -6.35
N LYS A 142 14.49 6.17 -5.64
CA LYS A 142 14.21 6.26 -4.19
C LYS A 142 12.72 6.12 -3.89
N PHE A 143 11.87 6.74 -4.72
CA PHE A 143 10.43 6.59 -4.59
C PHE A 143 9.96 5.18 -4.92
N ASP A 144 10.59 4.52 -5.89
CA ASP A 144 10.21 3.19 -6.35
C ASP A 144 10.25 2.13 -5.22
N VAL A 145 11.28 2.18 -4.36
CA VAL A 145 11.43 1.27 -3.21
C VAL A 145 10.17 1.31 -2.33
N PHE A 146 9.69 2.52 -2.09
CA PHE A 146 8.54 2.76 -1.23
C PHE A 146 7.22 2.47 -1.96
N LEU A 147 7.04 3.05 -3.16
CA LEU A 147 5.79 2.95 -3.93
C LEU A 147 5.46 1.50 -4.25
N TYR A 148 6.45 0.68 -4.60
CA TYR A 148 6.27 -0.74 -4.86
C TYR A 148 5.62 -1.47 -3.67
N ARG A 149 6.04 -1.19 -2.44
CA ARG A 149 5.47 -1.85 -1.25
C ARG A 149 4.16 -1.21 -0.81
N TYR A 150 4.10 0.12 -0.86
CA TYR A 150 2.96 0.87 -0.38
C TYR A 150 1.71 0.68 -1.25
N ILE A 151 1.88 0.67 -2.57
CA ILE A 151 0.78 0.44 -3.52
C ILE A 151 0.23 -0.99 -3.39
N ARG A 152 1.11 -1.99 -3.15
CA ARG A 152 0.66 -3.35 -2.80
C ARG A 152 -0.22 -3.32 -1.56
N GLY A 153 0.27 -2.77 -0.45
CA GLY A 153 -0.48 -2.71 0.80
C GLY A 153 -1.82 -2.00 0.65
N LEU A 154 -1.86 -0.90 -0.11
CA LEU A 154 -3.09 -0.15 -0.39
C LEU A 154 -4.08 -0.96 -1.24
N TYR A 155 -3.61 -1.65 -2.27
CA TYR A 155 -4.44 -2.52 -3.10
C TYR A 155 -5.11 -3.62 -2.26
N PHE A 156 -4.33 -4.31 -1.42
CA PHE A 156 -4.87 -5.33 -0.51
C PHE A 156 -5.84 -4.73 0.53
N ALA A 157 -5.53 -3.55 1.08
CA ALA A 157 -6.43 -2.88 2.02
C ALA A 157 -7.80 -2.61 1.40
N ILE A 158 -7.82 -2.13 0.15
CA ILE A 158 -9.06 -1.87 -0.58
C ILE A 158 -9.81 -3.18 -0.86
N ASN A 159 -9.12 -4.24 -1.28
CA ASN A 159 -9.80 -5.51 -1.58
C ASN A 159 -10.40 -6.16 -0.34
N VAL A 160 -9.65 -6.18 0.77
CA VAL A 160 -10.14 -6.71 2.05
C VAL A 160 -11.36 -5.91 2.50
N SER A 161 -11.31 -4.58 2.41
CA SER A 161 -12.43 -3.73 2.81
C SER A 161 -13.67 -3.76 1.94
N ARG A 162 -13.65 -4.52 0.85
CA ARG A 162 -14.82 -4.68 -0.02
C ARG A 162 -15.46 -6.04 0.11
N ASN A 163 -14.80 -6.95 0.84
CA ASN A 163 -15.22 -8.33 1.05
C ASN A 163 -15.71 -9.04 -0.23
N HIS A 164 -15.18 -8.61 -1.39
CA HIS A 164 -15.59 -9.09 -2.70
C HIS A 164 -14.39 -9.16 -3.61
N ASP A 165 -14.34 -10.24 -4.38
CA ASP A 165 -13.37 -10.46 -5.45
C ASP A 165 -13.82 -9.65 -6.68
N ASP A 166 -13.68 -8.32 -6.61
CA ASP A 166 -14.17 -7.42 -7.67
C ASP A 166 -13.39 -7.64 -8.97
N SER A 167 -14.11 -8.00 -10.04
CA SER A 167 -13.56 -8.20 -11.38
C SER A 167 -12.85 -6.97 -11.95
N ARG A 168 -13.16 -5.77 -11.42
CA ARG A 168 -12.40 -4.55 -11.73
C ARG A 168 -10.93 -4.69 -11.29
N PHE A 169 -10.66 -5.35 -10.17
CA PHE A 169 -9.31 -5.59 -9.65
C PHE A 169 -8.69 -6.92 -10.09
N GLN A 170 -9.47 -7.88 -10.61
CA GLN A 170 -8.95 -9.16 -11.15
C GLN A 170 -7.94 -8.96 -12.30
N ASN A 171 -8.13 -7.95 -13.14
CA ASN A 171 -7.18 -7.63 -14.21
C ASN A 171 -5.93 -6.89 -13.72
N ALA A 172 -5.94 -6.42 -12.47
CA ALA A 172 -4.80 -5.82 -11.79
C ALA A 172 -4.00 -6.86 -11.02
N TYR A 173 -4.32 -8.17 -11.14
CA TYR A 173 -3.62 -9.24 -10.44
C TYR A 173 -2.12 -9.04 -10.61
N ILE A 174 -1.48 -8.60 -9.52
CA ILE A 174 -0.04 -8.61 -9.38
C ILE A 174 0.23 -9.98 -8.75
N PRO A 175 0.82 -10.94 -9.47
CA PRO A 175 1.11 -12.25 -8.91
C PRO A 175 1.77 -12.15 -7.54
N ASP A 176 1.32 -12.97 -6.58
CA ASP A 176 1.97 -13.02 -5.26
C ASP A 176 3.48 -13.30 -5.39
N SER A 177 3.89 -14.04 -6.42
CA SER A 177 5.29 -14.27 -6.78
C SER A 177 6.10 -13.02 -7.13
N LEU A 178 5.46 -11.95 -7.63
CA LEU A 178 6.15 -10.66 -7.79
C LEU A 178 6.49 -10.04 -6.45
N PHE A 179 5.78 -10.42 -5.39
CA PHE A 179 5.91 -9.83 -4.08
C PHE A 179 6.48 -10.74 -2.98
N ASP A 180 6.68 -12.03 -3.27
CA ASP A 180 7.35 -13.01 -2.41
C ASP A 180 8.87 -12.86 -2.41
N GLU A 181 9.41 -12.14 -3.39
CA GLU A 181 10.83 -11.86 -3.46
C GLU A 181 11.18 -10.73 -2.48
N ALA A 182 12.15 -11.02 -1.60
CA ALA A 182 12.87 -9.97 -0.89
C ALA A 182 13.29 -8.88 -1.89
N PHE A 183 13.39 -7.62 -1.44
CA PHE A 183 13.81 -6.46 -2.24
C PHE A 183 14.72 -6.85 -3.42
N ASP A 184 14.16 -6.92 -4.63
CA ASP A 184 14.90 -7.26 -5.83
C ASP A 184 15.40 -5.97 -6.48
N GLU A 185 16.66 -5.63 -6.14
CA GLU A 185 17.33 -4.45 -6.68
C GLU A 185 17.46 -4.51 -8.20
N GLU A 186 17.59 -5.70 -8.79
CA GLU A 186 17.74 -5.88 -10.24
C GLU A 186 16.44 -5.56 -10.97
N ARG A 187 15.30 -6.09 -10.50
CA ARG A 187 13.98 -5.76 -11.08
C ARG A 187 13.65 -4.28 -10.93
N MET A 188 13.95 -3.69 -9.77
CA MET A 188 13.79 -2.26 -9.57
C MET A 188 14.66 -1.46 -10.53
N TYR A 189 15.93 -1.81 -10.67
CA TYR A 189 16.84 -1.15 -11.59
C TYR A 189 16.34 -1.27 -13.04
N ALA A 190 15.87 -2.45 -13.43
CA ALA A 190 15.37 -2.74 -14.76
C ALA A 190 14.10 -1.92 -15.09
N ARG A 191 13.15 -1.81 -14.14
CA ARG A 191 11.98 -0.93 -14.26
C ARG A 191 12.38 0.54 -14.39
N ASN A 192 13.33 1.01 -13.57
CA ASN A 192 13.86 2.39 -13.68
C ASN A 192 14.56 2.64 -15.03
N GLN A 193 15.27 1.66 -15.58
CA GLN A 193 15.88 1.74 -16.92
C GLN A 193 14.82 1.83 -18.02
N MET A 194 13.72 1.06 -17.90
CA MET A 194 12.59 1.17 -18.82
C MET A 194 12.02 2.59 -18.84
N TRP A 195 11.80 3.21 -17.67
CA TRP A 195 11.32 4.59 -17.58
C TRP A 195 12.24 5.56 -18.34
N GLN A 196 13.56 5.37 -18.22
CA GLN A 196 14.55 6.22 -18.88
C GLN A 196 14.57 6.05 -20.40
N ARG A 197 14.41 4.81 -20.89
CA ARG A 197 14.61 4.45 -22.30
C ARG A 197 13.34 4.58 -23.13
N ASN A 198 12.17 4.38 -22.53
CA ASN A 198 10.89 4.35 -23.23
C ASN A 198 10.07 5.60 -22.93
N ARG A 199 10.05 6.53 -23.90
CA ARG A 199 9.32 7.79 -23.80
C ARG A 199 7.82 7.58 -23.66
N ASP A 200 7.23 6.71 -24.49
CA ASP A 200 5.79 6.44 -24.49
C ASP A 200 5.34 5.85 -23.16
N TYR A 201 6.15 4.96 -22.59
CA TYR A 201 5.90 4.41 -21.26
C TYR A 201 5.96 5.51 -20.19
N THR A 202 6.97 6.38 -20.23
CA THR A 202 7.09 7.50 -19.29
C THR A 202 5.91 8.48 -19.38
N GLU A 203 5.44 8.78 -20.59
CA GLU A 203 4.25 9.61 -20.80
C GLU A 203 2.99 8.94 -20.21
N LYS A 204 2.79 7.63 -20.44
CA LYS A 204 1.72 6.87 -19.80
C LYS A 204 1.82 6.92 -18.28
N LEU A 205 3.00 6.68 -17.72
CA LEU A 205 3.24 6.71 -16.28
C LEU A 205 2.91 8.08 -15.68
N LEU A 206 3.28 9.18 -16.35
CA LEU A 206 2.92 10.53 -15.94
C LEU A 206 1.40 10.76 -15.93
N ILE A 207 0.71 10.31 -16.98
CA ILE A 207 -0.75 10.47 -17.10
C ILE A 207 -1.45 9.72 -15.96
N VAL A 208 -1.13 8.45 -15.75
CA VAL A 208 -1.79 7.62 -14.73
C VAL A 208 -1.42 8.06 -13.31
N THR A 209 -0.21 8.59 -13.10
CA THR A 209 0.19 9.17 -11.80
C THR A 209 -0.62 10.42 -11.50
N ASN A 210 -0.77 11.34 -12.47
CA ASN A 210 -1.56 12.56 -12.30
C ASN A 210 -3.04 12.25 -12.07
N GLU A 211 -3.60 11.28 -12.79
CA GLU A 211 -4.98 10.84 -12.59
C GLU A 211 -5.18 10.25 -11.19
N LEU A 212 -4.26 9.40 -10.72
CA LEU A 212 -4.32 8.86 -9.35
C LEU A 212 -4.24 9.97 -8.28
N ILE A 213 -3.34 10.94 -8.44
CA ILE A 213 -3.25 12.13 -7.57
C ILE A 213 -4.58 12.87 -7.53
N ASN A 214 -5.19 13.12 -8.69
CA ASN A 214 -6.46 13.82 -8.80
C ASN A 214 -7.58 13.05 -8.08
N GLN A 215 -7.70 11.74 -8.32
CA GLN A 215 -8.74 10.93 -7.69
C GLN A 215 -8.56 10.80 -6.17
N ILE A 216 -7.33 10.77 -5.66
CA ILE A 216 -7.06 10.84 -4.22
C ILE A 216 -7.58 12.16 -3.63
N LYS A 217 -7.30 13.29 -4.29
CA LYS A 217 -7.77 14.62 -3.83
C LYS A 217 -9.29 14.70 -3.85
N VAL A 218 -9.94 14.22 -4.90
CA VAL A 218 -11.41 14.17 -5.00
C VAL A 218 -11.98 13.30 -3.88
N TRP A 219 -11.41 12.12 -3.64
CA TRP A 219 -11.89 11.24 -2.57
C TRP A 219 -11.77 11.87 -1.19
N GLN A 220 -10.65 12.55 -0.88
CA GLN A 220 -10.47 13.28 0.37
C GLN A 220 -11.48 14.42 0.55
N GLN A 221 -11.81 15.13 -0.53
CA GLN A 221 -12.82 16.19 -0.51
C GLN A 221 -14.23 15.65 -0.29
N ILE A 222 -14.58 14.52 -0.90
CA ILE A 222 -15.88 13.87 -0.68
C ILE A 222 -15.97 13.38 0.76
N SER A 223 -14.93 12.69 1.24
CA SER A 223 -14.89 12.09 2.58
C SER A 223 -14.97 13.13 3.70
N SER A 224 -14.43 14.34 3.48
CA SER A 224 -14.54 15.43 4.47
C SER A 224 -15.92 16.10 4.54
N LYS A 225 -16.78 15.92 3.52
CA LYS A 225 -18.13 16.51 3.46
C LYS A 225 -19.24 15.55 3.91
N LEU A 226 -18.97 14.25 3.92
CA LEU A 226 -19.96 13.24 4.31
C LEU A 226 -20.08 13.18 5.84
N ASN A 227 -21.27 13.51 6.35
CA ASN A 227 -21.67 13.16 7.71
C ASN A 227 -21.99 11.66 7.77
N LYS A 228 -21.84 11.09 8.98
CA LYS A 228 -21.89 9.66 9.34
C LYS A 228 -22.72 8.73 8.43
N ASP A 229 -22.15 7.56 8.17
CA ASP A 229 -22.78 6.33 7.67
C ASP A 229 -23.16 6.26 6.18
N THR A 230 -22.68 7.18 5.34
CA THR A 230 -22.81 7.00 3.88
C THR A 230 -21.69 6.09 3.36
N ASN A 231 -22.06 5.10 2.56
CA ASN A 231 -21.14 4.23 1.84
C ASN A 231 -20.26 5.06 0.87
N ILE A 232 -18.93 4.99 1.01
CA ILE A 232 -17.96 5.88 0.33
C ILE A 232 -17.12 5.09 -0.68
N GLU A 233 -17.72 4.21 -1.49
CA GLU A 233 -16.97 3.61 -2.59
C GLU A 233 -16.68 4.68 -3.66
N ASN A 234 -15.42 5.09 -3.77
CA ASN A 234 -14.96 5.91 -4.89
C ASN A 234 -14.50 5.02 -6.05
N VAL A 235 -15.44 4.74 -6.96
CA VAL A 235 -15.22 3.91 -8.16
C VAL A 235 -14.13 4.52 -9.06
N ALA A 236 -14.09 5.85 -9.19
CA ALA A 236 -13.12 6.54 -10.04
C ALA A 236 -11.70 6.38 -9.47
N PHE A 237 -11.53 6.53 -8.16
CA PHE A 237 -10.27 6.26 -7.48
C PHE A 237 -9.82 4.79 -7.67
N SER A 238 -10.71 3.83 -7.44
CA SER A 238 -10.39 2.40 -7.62
C SER A 238 -9.95 2.10 -9.05
N SER A 239 -10.59 2.71 -10.03
CA SER A 239 -10.25 2.58 -11.45
C SER A 239 -8.88 3.20 -11.77
N ALA A 240 -8.61 4.41 -11.26
CA ALA A 240 -7.33 5.09 -11.43
C ALA A 240 -6.18 4.31 -10.79
N LEU A 241 -6.37 3.78 -9.58
CA LEU A 241 -5.38 2.95 -8.88
C LEU A 241 -5.06 1.68 -9.68
N ASN A 242 -6.09 1.00 -10.19
CA ASN A 242 -5.91 -0.20 -11.02
C ASN A 242 -5.11 0.10 -12.30
N ILE A 243 -5.44 1.17 -13.01
CA ILE A 243 -4.70 1.58 -14.21
C ILE A 243 -3.25 1.95 -13.85
N PHE A 244 -3.05 2.69 -12.75
CA PHE A 244 -1.72 3.02 -12.25
C PHE A 244 -0.91 1.76 -11.96
N ILE A 245 -1.48 0.79 -11.23
CA ILE A 245 -0.86 -0.50 -10.92
C ILE A 245 -0.46 -1.21 -12.21
N LYS A 246 -1.38 -1.35 -13.17
CA LYS A 246 -1.09 -2.03 -14.43
C LYS A 246 0.09 -1.43 -15.15
N ILE A 247 0.15 -0.10 -15.28
CA ILE A 247 1.28 0.56 -15.94
C ILE A 247 2.54 0.42 -15.08
N TYR A 248 2.47 0.72 -13.78
CA TYR A 248 3.60 0.76 -12.85
C TYR A 248 4.33 -0.59 -12.71
N TYR A 249 3.56 -1.68 -12.63
CA TYR A 249 4.07 -3.05 -12.51
C TYR A 249 4.15 -3.78 -13.85
N ASP A 250 3.91 -3.12 -15.00
CA ASP A 250 4.01 -3.77 -16.30
C ASP A 250 5.46 -4.24 -16.55
N ASN A 251 5.70 -5.52 -16.29
CA ASN A 251 6.99 -6.16 -16.49
C ASN A 251 7.13 -6.73 -17.92
N LYS A 252 6.12 -6.60 -18.80
CA LYS A 252 6.20 -7.14 -20.19
C LYS A 252 7.16 -6.37 -21.11
N ALA A 253 7.83 -5.35 -20.58
CA ALA A 253 8.87 -4.60 -21.25
C ALA A 253 10.29 -4.95 -20.77
N LEU A 254 10.43 -6.03 -19.99
CA LEU A 254 11.70 -6.68 -19.65
C LEU A 254 11.86 -7.99 -20.42
#